data_AF-A0A9E0AU41-F1
#
_entry.id   AF-A0A9E0AU41-F1
#
_cell.length_a   1.000
_cell.length_b   1.000
_cell.length_c   1.000
_cell.angle_alpha   90.00
_cell.angle_beta   90.00
_cell.angle_gamma   90.00
#
_symmetry.space_group_name_H-M   'P 1'
#
loop_
_entity.id
_entity.type
_entity.pdbx_description
1 polymer ?
#
loop_
_entity_poly.entity_id
_entity_poly.type
_entity_poly.pdbx_seq_one_letter_code
_entity_poly.pdbx_strand_id
1 'polypeptide(L)'
;MFLTKDSLRLGLILGFIGPLVGLIVVYRVKFPSLSFTNFLDYFIHNNNIITNVGTFSLLANALLFAIYVHFDKVQTFKGIFIITMVYGVGILLLKLFN
;
A
#
# COMPACT_ATOMS: atom_id res chain seq x y z
N MET A 1 -16.42 -9.14 14.56
CA MET A 1 -15.56 -10.26 14.13
C MET A 1 -15.34 -10.18 12.61
N PHE A 2 -14.62 -9.16 12.13
CA PHE A 2 -14.39 -8.96 10.68
C PHE A 2 -13.15 -9.71 10.17
N LEU A 3 -12.14 -9.96 11.02
CA LEU A 3 -10.89 -10.64 10.63
C LEU A 3 -10.99 -12.16 10.44
N THR A 4 -12.15 -12.78 10.71
CA THR A 4 -12.27 -14.25 10.67
C THR A 4 -12.84 -14.78 9.36
N LYS A 5 -13.46 -13.92 8.54
CA LYS A 5 -14.08 -14.31 7.28
C LYS A 5 -13.01 -14.46 6.21
N ASP A 6 -12.78 -15.70 5.79
CA ASP A 6 -11.93 -15.97 4.65
C ASP A 6 -12.69 -15.61 3.36
N SER A 7 -12.39 -14.45 2.77
CA SER A 7 -13.05 -14.03 1.56
C SER A 7 -12.16 -13.14 0.71
N LEU A 8 -12.20 -13.40 -0.59
CA LEU A 8 -11.43 -12.64 -1.57
C LEU A 8 -11.75 -11.14 -1.50
N ARG A 9 -13.04 -10.78 -1.39
CA ARG A 9 -13.49 -9.39 -1.27
C ARG A 9 -12.87 -8.68 -0.08
N LEU A 10 -12.79 -9.34 1.07
CA LEU A 10 -12.13 -8.78 2.25
C LEU A 10 -10.65 -8.58 1.98
N GLY A 11 -9.97 -9.57 1.39
CA GLY A 11 -8.57 -9.45 0.99
C GLY A 11 -8.30 -8.27 0.06
N LEU A 12 -9.16 -8.06 -0.94
CA LEU A 12 -9.06 -6.93 -1.87
C LEU A 12 -9.17 -5.59 -1.13
N ILE A 13 -10.14 -5.45 -0.22
CA ILE A 13 -10.31 -4.23 0.57
C ILE A 13 -9.09 -3.99 1.47
N LEU A 14 -8.62 -5.03 2.15
CA LEU A 14 -7.45 -4.93 3.03
C LEU A 14 -6.16 -4.63 2.26
N GLY A 15 -6.04 -5.08 1.02
CA GLY A 15 -4.89 -4.78 0.16
C GLY A 15 -4.69 -3.28 -0.11
N PHE A 16 -5.72 -2.44 0.03
CA PHE A 16 -5.56 -0.99 -0.08
C PHE A 16 -4.99 -0.33 1.18
N ILE A 17 -4.92 -1.05 2.30
CA ILE A 17 -4.37 -0.51 3.56
C ILE A 17 -2.89 -0.18 3.38
N GLY A 18 -2.10 -1.04 2.74
CA GLY A 18 -0.67 -0.77 2.50
C GLY A 18 -0.40 0.57 1.81
N PRO A 19 -0.96 0.82 0.61
CA PRO A 19 -0.90 2.11 -0.09
C PRO A 19 -1.25 3.31 0.81
N LEU A 20 -2.35 3.22 1.54
CA LEU A 20 -2.79 4.29 2.45
C LEU A 20 -1.80 4.52 3.59
N VAL A 21 -1.32 3.45 4.22
CA VAL A 21 -0.32 3.52 5.30
C VAL A 21 0.98 4.14 4.77
N GLY A 22 1.48 3.71 3.61
CA GLY A 22 2.69 4.28 3.02
C GLY A 22 2.58 5.77 2.72
N LEU A 23 1.45 6.21 2.16
CA LEU A 23 1.16 7.63 1.92
C LEU A 23 1.14 8.43 3.23
N ILE A 24 0.38 7.96 4.22
CA ILE A 24 0.23 8.65 5.50
C ILE A 24 1.57 8.73 6.24
N VAL A 25 2.32 7.63 6.31
CA VAL A 25 3.62 7.58 6.99
C VAL A 25 4.60 8.55 6.34
N VAL A 26 4.74 8.53 5.02
CA VAL A 26 5.68 9.43 4.33
C VAL A 26 5.25 10.89 4.46
N TYR A 27 3.96 11.20 4.30
CA TYR A 27 3.43 12.55 4.48
C TYR A 27 3.73 13.10 5.88
N ARG A 28 3.39 12.34 6.93
CA ARG A 28 3.51 12.79 8.32
C ARG A 28 4.97 12.89 8.79
N VAL A 29 5.85 12.01 8.30
CA VAL A 29 7.26 11.98 8.72
C VAL A 29 8.12 12.97 7.93
N LYS A 30 7.95 13.04 6.59
CA LYS A 30 8.81 13.87 5.74
C LYS A 30 8.25 15.27 5.45
N PHE A 31 6.93 15.44 5.53
CA PHE A 31 6.27 16.69 5.11
C PHE A 31 5.27 17.20 6.17
N PRO A 32 5.70 17.38 7.44
CA PRO A 32 4.79 17.76 8.52
C PRO A 32 4.15 19.15 8.35
N SER A 33 4.79 20.05 7.58
CA SER A 33 4.35 21.43 7.35
C SER A 33 3.70 21.66 5.98
N LEU A 34 3.68 20.65 5.10
CA LEU A 34 3.10 20.76 3.76
C LEU A 34 1.61 20.40 3.82
N SER A 35 0.76 21.07 3.06
CA SER A 35 -0.62 20.63 2.91
C SER A 35 -0.69 19.31 2.14
N PHE A 36 -1.71 18.50 2.42
CA PHE A 36 -1.87 17.20 1.77
C PHE A 36 -1.99 17.30 0.25
N THR A 37 -2.67 18.34 -0.27
CA THR A 37 -2.79 18.59 -1.71
C THR A 37 -1.44 18.85 -2.36
N ASN A 38 -0.63 19.72 -1.76
CA ASN A 38 0.69 20.06 -2.28
C ASN A 38 1.65 18.87 -2.16
N PHE A 39 1.46 18.03 -1.13
CA PHE A 39 2.19 16.77 -1.01
C PHE A 39 1.83 15.79 -2.13
N LEU A 40 0.56 15.67 -2.52
CA LEU A 40 0.15 14.80 -3.63
C LEU A 40 0.78 15.26 -4.96
N ASP A 41 0.80 16.57 -5.22
CA ASP A 41 1.49 17.12 -6.40
C ASP A 41 2.99 16.80 -6.35
N TYR A 42 3.63 16.99 -5.19
CA TYR A 42 5.04 16.67 -5.00
C TYR A 42 5.34 15.17 -5.12
N PHE A 43 4.44 14.32 -4.64
CA PHE A 43 4.52 12.87 -4.75
C PHE A 43 4.51 12.42 -6.21
N ILE A 44 3.61 12.97 -7.05
CA ILE A 44 3.49 12.55 -8.45
C ILE A 44 4.70 12.99 -9.28
N HIS A 45 5.32 14.14 -8.98
CA HIS A 45 6.43 14.68 -9.76
C HIS A 45 7.82 14.23 -9.28
N ASN A 46 7.92 13.52 -8.15
CA ASN A 46 9.22 13.19 -7.56
C ASN A 46 9.41 11.69 -7.32
N ASN A 47 10.26 11.07 -8.15
CA ASN A 47 10.59 9.63 -8.10
C ASN A 47 11.10 9.15 -6.73
N ASN A 48 11.79 10.00 -5.97
CA ASN A 48 12.26 9.63 -4.65
C ASN A 48 11.09 9.47 -3.66
N ILE A 49 10.06 10.30 -3.78
CA ILE A 49 8.87 10.23 -2.92
C ILE A 49 7.99 9.05 -3.36
N ILE A 50 7.83 8.83 -4.67
CA ILE A 50 7.17 7.62 -5.22
C ILE A 50 7.80 6.35 -4.65
N THR A 51 9.13 6.26 -4.69
CA THR A 51 9.86 5.11 -4.16
C THR A 51 9.65 4.96 -2.65
N ASN A 52 9.77 6.04 -1.86
CA ASN A 52 9.57 5.99 -0.42
C ASN A 52 8.16 5.52 -0.03
N VAL A 53 7.13 6.12 -0.63
CA VAL A 53 5.72 5.73 -0.40
C VAL A 53 5.54 4.27 -0.78
N GLY A 54 6.02 3.88 -1.96
CA GLY A 54 5.92 2.51 -2.44
C GLY A 54 6.58 1.48 -1.52
N THR A 55 7.77 1.76 -0.99
CA THR A 55 8.45 0.89 -0.03
C THR A 55 7.63 0.71 1.24
N PHE A 56 7.13 1.78 1.85
CA PHE A 56 6.29 1.67 3.05
C PHE A 56 4.96 0.97 2.77
N SER A 57 4.37 1.19 1.58
CA SER A 57 3.15 0.52 1.16
C SER A 57 3.31 -0.98 0.98
N LEU A 58 4.40 -1.40 0.32
CA LEU A 58 4.74 -2.81 0.15
C LEU A 58 5.06 -3.47 1.49
N LEU A 59 5.81 -2.79 2.37
CA LEU A 59 6.12 -3.30 3.70
C LEU A 59 4.86 -3.52 4.55
N ALA A 60 3.96 -2.52 4.59
CA ALA A 60 2.72 -2.61 5.34
C ALA A 60 1.83 -3.76 4.84
N ASN A 61 1.71 -3.95 3.53
CA ASN A 61 0.97 -5.08 2.97
C ASN A 61 1.67 -6.42 3.13
N ALA A 62 3.00 -6.48 3.15
CA ALA A 62 3.73 -7.70 3.45
C ALA A 62 3.45 -8.19 4.88
N LEU A 63 3.36 -7.27 5.85
CA LEU A 63 2.95 -7.59 7.22
C LEU A 63 1.50 -8.10 7.28
N LEU A 64 0.58 -7.40 6.62
CA LEU A 64 -0.83 -7.82 6.51
C LEU A 64 -0.94 -9.22 5.87
N PHE A 65 -0.22 -9.45 4.77
CA PHE A 65 -0.15 -10.73 4.09
C PHE A 65 0.36 -11.83 5.01
N ALA A 66 1.48 -11.60 5.73
CA ALA A 66 2.05 -12.58 6.65
C ALA A 66 1.08 -12.96 7.78
N ILE A 67 0.34 -11.99 8.33
CA ILE A 67 -0.69 -12.24 9.34
C ILE A 67 -1.78 -13.16 8.77
N TYR A 68 -2.32 -12.87 7.59
CA TYR A 68 -3.40 -13.68 7.00
C TYR A 68 -2.95 -15.04 6.47
N VAL A 69 -1.67 -15.19 6.12
CA VAL A 69 -1.05 -16.50 5.86
C VAL A 69 -0.95 -17.32 7.14
N HIS A 70 -0.51 -16.72 8.26
CA HIS A 70 -0.41 -17.43 9.54
C HIS A 70 -1.76 -17.95 10.06
N PHE A 71 -2.87 -17.25 9.77
CA PHE A 71 -4.22 -17.68 10.14
C PHE A 71 -4.94 -18.55 9.08
N ASP A 72 -4.22 -19.08 8.09
CA ASP A 72 -4.75 -19.94 7.02
C ASP A 72 -5.95 -19.33 6.26
N LYS A 73 -5.98 -18.01 6.08
CA LYS A 73 -7.05 -17.30 5.37
C LYS A 73 -6.73 -17.18 3.88
N VAL A 74 -6.87 -18.31 3.19
CA VAL A 74 -6.41 -18.50 1.80
C VAL A 74 -6.99 -17.49 0.82
N GLN A 75 -8.30 -17.25 0.87
CA GLN A 75 -8.94 -16.30 -0.05
C GLN A 75 -8.58 -14.85 0.29
N THR A 76 -8.45 -14.53 1.58
CA THR A 76 -8.09 -13.20 2.03
C THR A 76 -6.67 -12.82 1.63
N PHE A 77 -5.66 -13.67 1.92
CA PHE A 77 -4.28 -13.31 1.56
C PHE A 77 -4.09 -13.23 0.03
N LYS A 78 -4.81 -14.04 -0.75
CA LYS A 78 -4.84 -13.92 -2.22
C LYS A 78 -5.33 -12.54 -2.66
N GLY A 79 -6.41 -12.04 -2.06
CA GLY A 79 -6.92 -10.70 -2.36
C GLY A 79 -5.92 -9.59 -2.03
N ILE A 80 -5.25 -9.69 -0.87
CA ILE A 80 -4.19 -8.75 -0.47
C ILE A 80 -3.05 -8.77 -1.48
N PHE A 81 -2.63 -9.97 -1.89
CA PHE A 81 -1.55 -10.16 -2.86
C PHE A 81 -1.89 -9.58 -4.24
N ILE A 82 -3.11 -9.79 -4.74
CA ILE A 82 -3.57 -9.24 -6.02
C ILE A 82 -3.45 -7.72 -6.03
N ILE A 83 -3.99 -7.05 -5.02
CA ILE A 83 -3.89 -5.58 -4.93
C ILE A 83 -2.43 -5.14 -4.81
N THR A 84 -1.63 -5.86 -4.02
CA THR A 84 -0.19 -5.61 -3.87
C THR A 84 0.55 -5.66 -5.20
N MET A 85 0.25 -6.64 -6.05
CA MET A 85 0.80 -6.69 -7.40
C MET A 85 0.34 -5.50 -8.25
N VAL A 86 -0.96 -5.17 -8.25
CA VAL A 86 -1.52 -4.10 -9.09
C VAL A 86 -0.85 -2.76 -8.80
N TYR A 87 -0.81 -2.32 -7.54
CA TYR A 87 -0.18 -1.04 -7.23
C TYR A 87 1.36 -1.15 -7.23
N GLY A 88 1.94 -2.31 -6.94
CA GLY A 88 3.38 -2.53 -7.02
C GLY A 88 3.90 -2.32 -8.44
N VAL A 89 3.21 -2.90 -9.42
CA VAL A 89 3.44 -2.63 -10.85
C VAL A 89 3.19 -1.15 -11.15
N GLY A 90 2.09 -0.58 -10.65
CA GLY A 90 1.78 0.84 -10.82
C GLY A 90 2.91 1.78 -10.36
N ILE A 91 3.50 1.54 -9.18
CA ILE A 91 4.63 2.33 -8.65
C ILE A 91 5.87 2.18 -9.54
N LEU A 92 6.15 0.97 -10.02
CA LEU A 92 7.29 0.74 -10.92
C LEU A 92 7.11 1.46 -12.25
N LEU A 93 5.90 1.44 -12.82
CA LEU A 93 5.58 2.17 -14.04
C LEU A 93 5.67 3.68 -13.82
N LEU A 94 5.09 4.21 -12.74
CA LEU A 94 5.19 5.62 -12.40
C LEU A 94 6.65 6.07 -12.26
N LYS A 95 7.49 5.27 -11.62
CA LYS A 95 8.93 5.55 -11.49
C LYS A 95 9.68 5.49 -12.83
N LEU A 96 9.24 4.65 -13.76
CA LEU A 96 9.89 4.47 -15.06
C LEU A 96 9.58 5.63 -16.03
N PHE A 97 8.38 6.18 -15.95
CA PHE A 97 7.87 7.21 -16.88
C PHE A 97 7.92 8.64 -16.32
N ASN A 98 8.23 8.80 -15.04
CA ASN A 98 8.47 10.10 -14.40
C ASN A 98 9.98 10.34 -14.25
#